data_AF-A0A0C3HE37-F1
#
_entry.id   AF-A0A0C3HE37-F1
#
_cell.length_a   1.000
_cell.length_b   1.000
_cell.length_c   1.000
_cell.angle_alpha   90.00
_cell.angle_beta   90.00
_cell.angle_gamma   90.00
#
_symmetry.space_group_name_H-M   'P 1'
#
loop_
_entity.id
_entity.type
_entity.pdbx_description
1 polymer ?
#
loop_
_entity_poly.entity_id
_entity_poly.type
_entity_poly.pdbx_seq_one_letter_code
_entity_poly.pdbx_strand_id
1 'polypeptide(L)'
;MPTIHVRPEVDFHMQEVADTIGKSKKVVVVTGAGISTNCGIPTNFDSSQGSSRPLRNFKGRDLFDSIIWADAYSTSIFYMFITSFRQKVFNDVKSTSPTHKFIRTLRDGGRLVRNYTQNIDSLEEREGLATDLGLGPGSRARFHAKTQRELECVQLHGSLVSLRCGLCGKLSRWDEAERESITLSGQAPDCPSCTEYNARRTGRGRRGLAVGRLRPDIVLYGEEHPSAHLVAPLVTYDLGLGPDVLLIMGTSLKVHGLKILVKEFAKAVHTKGGKVIFVNRTKPPESIWSDVIDYWVECDCDAWVLDLKDRREDIWLPQGTTSEEPKAQREPSREESAEVKPKPDTRKTVRPQSTRDDKMSGVYHTFRILDLLSDLKDDR
;
A
#
# COMPACT_ATOMS: atom_id res chain seq x y z
N MET A 1 -21.77 3.85 14.42
CA MET A 1 -22.29 2.56 14.93
C MET A 1 -21.17 1.90 15.70
N PRO A 2 -21.43 1.12 16.75
CA PRO A 2 -20.36 0.44 17.47
C PRO A 2 -19.62 -0.51 16.53
N THR A 3 -18.29 -0.60 16.68
CA THR A 3 -17.46 -1.56 15.94
C THR A 3 -17.96 -2.99 16.16
N ILE A 4 -18.19 -3.71 15.08
CA ILE A 4 -18.59 -5.12 15.10
C ILE A 4 -17.34 -5.96 15.36
N HIS A 5 -17.35 -6.72 16.45
CA HIS A 5 -16.31 -7.71 16.75
C HIS A 5 -16.55 -8.97 15.92
N VAL A 6 -15.65 -9.22 14.98
CA VAL A 6 -15.68 -10.38 14.08
C VAL A 6 -14.68 -11.39 14.59
N ARG A 7 -15.18 -12.50 15.12
CA ARG A 7 -14.36 -13.62 15.57
C ARG A 7 -14.37 -14.72 14.51
N PRO A 8 -13.28 -15.47 14.32
CA PRO A 8 -13.20 -16.52 13.30
C PRO A 8 -14.28 -17.60 13.44
N GLU A 9 -14.82 -17.83 14.63
CA GLU A 9 -15.87 -18.83 14.88
C GLU A 9 -17.27 -18.37 14.44
N VAL A 10 -17.44 -17.07 14.17
CA VAL A 10 -18.73 -16.48 13.79
C VAL A 10 -18.78 -16.31 12.27
N ASP A 11 -19.21 -17.36 11.59
CA ASP A 11 -19.19 -17.48 10.12
C ASP A 11 -19.91 -16.33 9.40
N PHE A 12 -21.07 -15.90 9.91
CA PHE A 12 -21.88 -14.84 9.31
C PHE A 12 -21.11 -13.51 9.16
N HIS A 13 -20.44 -13.05 10.22
CA HIS A 13 -19.69 -11.79 10.18
C HIS A 13 -18.44 -11.91 9.29
N MET A 14 -17.78 -13.08 9.29
CA MET A 14 -16.65 -13.34 8.40
C MET A 14 -17.07 -13.26 6.93
N GLN A 15 -18.23 -13.85 6.59
CA GLN A 15 -18.80 -13.78 5.26
C GLN A 15 -19.22 -12.35 4.87
N GLU A 16 -19.81 -11.58 5.79
CA GLU A 16 -20.19 -10.18 5.53
C GLU A 16 -18.97 -9.30 5.20
N VAL A 17 -17.86 -9.49 5.93
CA VAL A 17 -16.58 -8.83 5.65
C VAL A 17 -16.04 -9.28 4.29
N ALA A 18 -16.05 -10.58 4.01
CA ALA A 18 -15.61 -11.13 2.73
C ALA A 18 -16.42 -10.56 1.55
N ASP A 19 -17.74 -10.45 1.71
CA ASP A 19 -18.63 -9.89 0.70
C ASP A 19 -18.39 -8.40 0.47
N THR A 20 -18.09 -7.66 1.54
CA THR A 20 -17.73 -6.25 1.48
C THR A 20 -16.47 -6.05 0.63
N ILE A 21 -15.43 -6.86 0.86
CA ILE A 21 -14.20 -6.81 0.08
C ILE A 21 -14.44 -7.28 -1.36
N GLY A 22 -15.23 -8.35 -1.53
CA GLY A 22 -15.61 -8.88 -2.84
C GLY A 22 -16.32 -7.86 -3.73
N LYS A 23 -17.18 -7.01 -3.15
CA LYS A 23 -17.90 -5.93 -3.87
C LYS A 23 -17.08 -4.65 -4.06
N SER A 24 -15.97 -4.50 -3.35
CA SER A 24 -15.14 -3.28 -3.38
C SER A 24 -14.48 -3.07 -4.74
N LYS A 25 -14.33 -1.80 -5.11
CA LYS A 25 -13.66 -1.37 -6.34
C LYS A 25 -12.39 -0.57 -6.07
N LYS A 26 -12.30 0.09 -4.91
CA LYS A 26 -11.23 1.03 -4.57
C LYS A 26 -10.82 0.87 -3.11
N VAL A 27 -9.85 0.00 -2.89
CA VAL A 27 -9.33 -0.37 -1.57
C VAL A 27 -8.08 0.43 -1.24
N VAL A 28 -8.11 1.19 -0.16
CA VAL A 28 -6.88 1.71 0.48
C VAL A 28 -6.46 0.70 1.54
N VAL A 29 -5.19 0.33 1.55
CA VAL A 29 -4.63 -0.60 2.55
C VAL A 29 -3.66 0.17 3.45
N VAL A 30 -3.74 -0.04 4.75
CA VAL A 30 -2.79 0.47 5.74
C VAL A 30 -2.19 -0.69 6.51
N THR A 31 -0.87 -0.86 6.45
CA THR A 31 -0.19 -2.01 7.04
C THR A 31 0.82 -1.62 8.12
N GLY A 32 1.11 -2.56 9.00
CA GLY A 32 2.22 -2.48 9.94
C GLY A 32 2.87 -3.84 10.18
N ALA A 33 3.75 -3.91 11.17
CA ALA A 33 4.70 -5.02 11.30
C ALA A 33 4.04 -6.39 11.52
N GLY A 34 2.77 -6.42 11.93
CA GLY A 34 1.99 -7.65 12.08
C GLY A 34 1.79 -8.44 10.79
N ILE A 35 1.85 -7.82 9.60
CA ILE A 35 1.75 -8.55 8.33
C ILE A 35 3.03 -9.32 7.96
N SER A 36 4.13 -9.03 8.64
CA SER A 36 5.46 -9.60 8.41
C SER A 36 5.89 -10.60 9.49
N THR A 37 5.07 -10.83 10.53
CA THR A 37 5.44 -11.73 11.64
C THR A 37 5.69 -13.16 11.17
N ASN A 38 4.83 -13.66 10.28
CA ASN A 38 4.91 -15.03 9.77
C ASN A 38 6.04 -15.19 8.72
N CYS A 39 6.66 -14.09 8.28
CA CYS A 39 7.90 -14.11 7.50
C CYS A 39 9.15 -14.30 8.37
N GLY A 40 9.02 -14.43 9.69
CA GLY A 40 10.15 -14.55 10.63
C GLY A 40 10.74 -13.20 11.05
N ILE A 41 10.09 -12.09 10.72
CA ILE A 41 10.49 -10.74 11.14
C ILE A 41 9.91 -10.47 12.54
N PRO A 42 10.74 -10.27 13.58
CA PRO A 42 10.26 -10.02 14.93
C PRO A 42 9.59 -8.64 15.02
N THR A 43 8.48 -8.55 15.75
CA THR A 43 7.76 -7.29 16.03
C THR A 43 8.06 -6.70 17.41
N ASN A 44 8.61 -7.53 18.30
CA ASN A 44 9.13 -7.10 19.61
C ASN A 44 10.65 -7.02 19.50
N PHE A 45 11.14 -5.81 19.25
CA PHE A 45 12.57 -5.55 19.27
C PHE A 45 13.01 -5.44 20.73
N ASP A 46 13.78 -6.40 21.22
CA ASP A 46 14.49 -6.26 22.49
C ASP A 46 15.91 -5.80 22.18
N SER A 47 16.39 -4.81 22.94
CA SER A 47 17.73 -4.23 22.79
C SER A 47 18.84 -5.25 23.09
N SER A 48 18.49 -6.40 23.66
CA SER A 48 19.39 -7.55 23.88
C SER A 48 19.78 -8.30 22.60
N GLN A 49 19.02 -8.22 21.50
CA GLN A 49 19.26 -9.05 20.30
C GLN A 49 20.37 -8.55 19.35
N GLY A 50 21.13 -7.52 19.72
CA GLY A 50 22.24 -6.98 18.92
C GLY A 50 23.53 -6.72 19.69
N SER A 51 23.60 -7.06 20.97
CA SER A 51 24.77 -6.78 21.81
C SER A 51 25.08 -7.96 22.73
N SER A 52 26.37 -8.32 22.84
CA SER A 52 26.88 -9.32 23.79
C SER A 52 26.74 -8.90 25.27
N ARG A 53 26.19 -7.71 25.52
CA ARG A 53 25.81 -7.22 26.84
C ARG A 53 24.34 -6.78 26.79
N PRO A 54 23.44 -7.33 27.62
CA PRO A 54 22.06 -6.85 27.68
C PRO A 54 22.07 -5.35 28.05
N LEU A 55 21.56 -4.52 27.13
CA LEU A 55 21.41 -3.08 27.32
C LEU A 55 20.34 -2.86 28.39
N ARG A 56 20.76 -2.85 29.66
CA ARG A 56 19.88 -2.90 30.84
C ARG A 56 18.78 -1.83 30.92
N ASN A 57 18.72 -0.85 30.01
CA ASN A 57 17.78 0.28 30.07
C ASN A 57 17.15 0.72 28.73
N PHE A 58 17.37 0.04 27.60
CA PHE A 58 16.80 0.47 26.31
C PHE A 58 15.58 -0.38 25.94
N LYS A 59 14.40 0.23 25.77
CA LYS A 59 13.22 -0.49 25.24
C LYS A 59 13.29 -0.52 23.73
N GLY A 60 12.73 -1.54 23.09
CA GLY A 60 12.63 -1.63 21.62
C GLY A 60 12.06 -0.40 20.94
N ARG A 61 11.09 0.25 21.59
CA ARG A 61 10.48 1.48 21.08
C ARG A 61 11.49 2.62 20.96
N ASP A 62 12.48 2.67 21.86
CA ASP A 62 13.43 3.76 21.96
C ASP A 62 14.42 3.68 20.79
N LEU A 63 14.68 2.48 20.24
CA LEU A 63 15.48 2.30 19.01
C LEU A 63 14.84 2.93 17.76
N PHE A 64 13.55 3.20 17.79
CA PHE A 64 12.82 3.79 16.66
C PHE A 64 12.37 5.23 16.95
N ASP A 65 12.90 5.86 18.01
CA ASP A 65 12.60 7.25 18.37
C ASP A 65 13.80 8.15 18.05
N SER A 66 13.51 9.36 17.55
CA SER A 66 14.52 10.36 17.20
C SER A 66 15.46 10.73 18.35
N ILE A 67 15.09 10.43 19.60
CA ILE A 67 15.97 10.57 20.78
C ILE A 67 17.30 9.82 20.64
N ILE A 68 17.37 8.77 19.80
CA ILE A 68 18.62 8.05 19.55
C ILE A 68 19.73 8.93 18.94
N TRP A 69 19.36 10.04 18.30
CA TRP A 69 20.31 11.01 17.76
C TRP A 69 20.90 11.94 18.82
N ALA A 70 20.37 11.93 20.05
CA ALA A 70 20.80 12.83 21.12
C ALA A 70 22.23 12.52 21.61
N ASP A 71 22.66 11.27 21.54
CA ASP A 71 23.99 10.85 21.98
C ASP A 71 24.62 9.78 21.09
N ALA A 72 25.96 9.78 21.04
CA ALA A 72 26.74 8.91 20.16
C ALA A 72 26.60 7.41 20.51
N TYR A 73 26.33 7.08 21.79
CA TYR A 73 26.21 5.70 22.23
C TYR A 73 24.89 5.10 21.74
N SER A 74 23.77 5.81 21.93
CA SER A 74 22.45 5.42 21.41
C SER A 74 22.44 5.34 19.88
N THR A 75 23.06 6.31 19.21
CA THR A 75 23.23 6.29 17.74
C THR A 75 24.03 5.07 17.28
N SER A 76 25.12 4.73 17.97
CA SER A 76 25.94 3.56 17.67
C SER A 76 25.13 2.27 17.81
N ILE A 77 24.36 2.11 18.89
CA ILE A 77 23.50 0.94 19.11
C ILE A 77 22.47 0.82 17.99
N PHE A 78 21.84 1.93 17.62
CA PHE A 78 20.87 1.95 16.55
C PHE A 78 21.47 1.48 15.22
N TYR A 79 22.66 1.95 14.85
CA TYR A 79 23.35 1.51 13.64
C TYR A 79 23.68 0.02 13.65
N MET A 80 24.20 -0.51 14.75
CA MET A 80 24.43 -1.95 14.87
C MET A 80 23.13 -2.73 14.68
N PHE A 81 22.08 -2.34 15.42
CA PHE A 81 20.79 -3.00 15.42
C PHE A 81 20.13 -2.98 14.03
N ILE A 82 20.04 -1.82 13.38
CA ILE A 82 19.34 -1.69 12.11
C ILE A 82 20.08 -2.40 10.96
N THR A 83 21.42 -2.45 11.02
CA THR A 83 22.22 -3.22 10.06
C THR A 83 22.05 -4.72 10.28
N SER A 84 22.10 -5.21 11.52
CA SER A 84 21.80 -6.62 11.81
C SER A 84 20.36 -7.00 11.42
N PHE A 85 19.40 -6.11 11.69
CA PHE A 85 18.01 -6.32 11.30
C PHE A 85 17.85 -6.39 9.78
N ARG A 86 18.51 -5.49 9.04
CA ARG A 86 18.58 -5.54 7.58
C ARG A 86 19.14 -6.89 7.11
N GLN A 87 20.29 -7.31 7.61
CA GLN A 87 20.89 -8.59 7.21
C GLN A 87 19.92 -9.75 7.45
N LYS A 88 19.25 -9.80 8.61
CA LYS A 88 18.25 -10.81 8.93
C LYS A 88 17.08 -10.79 7.94
N VAL A 89 16.52 -9.62 7.64
CA VAL A 89 15.40 -9.50 6.69
C VAL A 89 15.80 -9.97 5.30
N PHE A 90 16.96 -9.53 4.80
CA PHE A 90 17.38 -9.83 3.42
C PHE A 90 17.90 -11.26 3.24
N ASN A 91 18.52 -11.85 4.26
CA ASN A 91 19.12 -13.19 4.16
C ASN A 91 18.14 -14.30 4.58
N ASP A 92 17.31 -14.08 5.61
CA ASP A 92 16.53 -15.16 6.22
C ASP A 92 15.10 -15.24 5.65
N VAL A 93 14.55 -14.12 5.17
CA VAL A 93 13.17 -14.09 4.65
C VAL A 93 13.13 -14.65 3.23
N LYS A 94 12.84 -15.94 3.12
CA LYS A 94 12.78 -16.64 1.82
C LYS A 94 11.55 -16.29 0.97
N SER A 95 10.41 -16.03 1.61
CA SER A 95 9.14 -15.75 0.93
C SER A 95 8.34 -14.72 1.71
N THR A 96 7.57 -13.91 0.99
CA THR A 96 6.64 -12.94 1.56
C THR A 96 5.37 -13.63 2.06
N SER A 97 4.65 -12.96 2.96
CA SER A 97 3.46 -13.52 3.58
C SER A 97 2.27 -13.56 2.60
N PRO A 98 1.29 -14.46 2.81
CA PRO A 98 -0.01 -14.41 2.14
C PRO A 98 -0.62 -13.00 2.11
N THR A 99 -0.48 -12.22 3.18
CA THR A 99 -0.95 -10.83 3.22
C THR A 99 -0.28 -9.93 2.17
N HIS A 100 1.04 -9.99 2.00
CA HIS A 100 1.71 -9.23 0.94
C HIS A 100 1.23 -9.61 -0.46
N LYS A 101 1.08 -10.93 -0.69
CA LYS A 101 0.57 -11.48 -1.96
C LYS A 101 -0.86 -11.05 -2.22
N PHE A 102 -1.69 -10.94 -1.19
CA PHE A 102 -3.05 -10.42 -1.30
C PHE A 102 -3.07 -8.94 -1.70
N ILE A 103 -2.19 -8.10 -1.16
CA ILE A 103 -2.07 -6.69 -1.58
C ILE A 103 -1.70 -6.61 -3.07
N ARG A 104 -0.77 -7.47 -3.53
CA ARG A 104 -0.47 -7.62 -4.95
C ARG A 104 -1.69 -8.07 -5.74
N THR A 105 -2.48 -9.03 -5.25
CA THR A 105 -3.74 -9.45 -5.89
C THR A 105 -4.71 -8.27 -6.05
N LEU A 106 -4.87 -7.42 -5.02
CA LEU A 106 -5.69 -6.22 -5.13
C LEU A 106 -5.16 -5.26 -6.20
N ARG A 107 -3.84 -5.15 -6.36
CA ARG A 107 -3.21 -4.38 -7.43
C ARG A 107 -3.51 -5.00 -8.80
N ASP A 108 -3.18 -6.28 -8.97
CA ASP A 108 -3.33 -7.01 -10.24
C ASP A 108 -4.80 -7.05 -10.70
N GLY A 109 -5.74 -7.09 -9.75
CA GLY A 109 -7.18 -7.01 -9.99
C GLY A 109 -7.72 -5.59 -10.20
N GLY A 110 -6.88 -4.55 -10.17
CA GLY A 110 -7.31 -3.17 -10.37
C GLY A 110 -8.19 -2.63 -9.24
N ARG A 111 -8.06 -3.14 -8.01
CA ARG A 111 -8.83 -2.68 -6.83
C ARG A 111 -8.02 -1.78 -5.90
N LEU A 112 -6.71 -2.00 -5.81
CA LEU A 112 -5.84 -1.31 -4.87
C LEU A 112 -5.68 0.16 -5.26
N VAL A 113 -6.16 1.09 -4.45
CA VAL A 113 -5.88 2.55 -4.54
C VAL A 113 -4.42 2.83 -4.19
N ARG A 114 -3.99 2.39 -3.02
CA ARG A 114 -2.62 2.52 -2.52
C ARG A 114 -2.47 1.64 -1.30
N ASN A 115 -1.27 1.11 -1.09
CA ASN A 115 -0.85 0.55 0.18
C ASN A 115 -0.01 1.59 0.95
N TYR A 116 -0.38 1.91 2.18
CA TYR A 116 0.39 2.78 3.07
C TYR A 116 1.01 1.91 4.18
N THR A 117 2.29 1.60 4.05
CA THR A 117 2.99 0.68 4.96
C THR A 117 3.83 1.45 5.97
N GLN A 118 3.75 1.04 7.24
CA GLN A 118 4.68 1.46 8.29
C GLN A 118 5.97 0.63 8.29
N ASN A 119 6.01 -0.45 7.51
CA ASN A 119 7.12 -1.39 7.52
C ASN A 119 8.31 -0.82 6.74
N ILE A 120 9.50 -1.13 7.23
CA ILE A 120 10.78 -0.78 6.60
C ILE A 120 11.42 -2.00 5.91
N ASP A 121 10.86 -3.20 6.10
CA ASP A 121 11.37 -4.47 5.61
C ASP A 121 11.39 -4.61 4.07
N SER A 122 10.63 -3.75 3.38
CA SER A 122 10.56 -3.66 1.93
C SER A 122 10.05 -4.95 1.26
N LEU A 123 9.26 -5.76 1.97
CA LEU A 123 8.67 -6.97 1.42
C LEU A 123 7.62 -6.69 0.33
N GLU A 124 6.99 -5.51 0.33
CA GLU A 124 6.08 -5.09 -0.73
C GLU A 124 6.77 -4.97 -2.09
N GLU A 125 8.03 -4.48 -2.12
CA GLU A 125 8.81 -4.39 -3.36
C GLU A 125 9.12 -5.77 -3.95
N ARG A 126 9.30 -6.78 -3.09
CA ARG A 126 9.52 -8.17 -3.50
C ARG A 126 8.28 -8.79 -4.16
N GLU A 127 7.09 -8.29 -3.82
CA GLU A 127 5.85 -8.61 -4.55
C GLU A 127 5.64 -7.77 -5.82
N GLY A 128 6.62 -6.92 -6.16
CA GLY A 128 6.59 -6.11 -7.36
C GLY A 128 5.70 -4.88 -7.24
N LEU A 129 5.40 -4.42 -6.02
CA LEU A 129 4.78 -3.12 -5.82
C LEU A 129 5.81 -2.01 -6.02
N ALA A 130 5.45 -0.98 -6.77
CA ALA A 130 6.30 0.18 -6.92
C ALA A 130 6.20 1.12 -5.69
N THR A 131 7.35 1.53 -5.16
CA THR A 131 7.52 2.35 -3.95
C THR A 131 8.14 3.72 -4.21
N ASP A 132 8.57 3.99 -5.45
CA ASP A 132 9.23 5.24 -5.80
C ASP A 132 8.24 6.43 -5.81
N LEU A 133 8.35 7.30 -4.81
CA LEU A 133 7.55 8.51 -4.67
C LEU A 133 7.66 9.45 -5.87
N GLY A 134 8.75 9.37 -6.65
CA GLY A 134 8.96 10.15 -7.87
C GLY A 134 8.00 9.79 -9.02
N LEU A 135 7.36 8.63 -8.97
CA LEU A 135 6.31 8.23 -9.93
C LEU A 135 5.03 9.05 -9.76
N GLY A 136 4.89 9.77 -8.64
CA GLY A 136 3.74 10.61 -8.36
C GLY A 136 2.44 9.83 -8.13
N PRO A 137 1.28 10.49 -8.16
CA PRO A 137 0.00 9.88 -7.79
C PRO A 137 -0.50 8.81 -8.76
N GLY A 138 0.05 8.72 -9.98
CA GLY A 138 -0.48 7.85 -11.04
C GLY A 138 -1.75 8.39 -11.68
N SER A 139 -2.44 7.56 -12.45
CA SER A 139 -3.64 7.91 -13.22
C SER A 139 -4.85 7.10 -12.79
N ARG A 140 -6.06 7.63 -13.03
CA ARG A 140 -7.31 6.87 -12.82
C ARG A 140 -7.43 5.66 -13.77
N ALA A 141 -6.58 5.56 -14.79
CA ALA A 141 -6.51 4.41 -15.69
C ALA A 141 -6.11 3.09 -15.00
N ARG A 142 -5.48 3.16 -13.81
CA ARG A 142 -5.04 2.00 -13.01
C ARG A 142 -6.13 1.03 -12.59
N PHE A 143 -7.39 1.47 -12.62
CA PHE A 143 -8.56 0.61 -12.35
C PHE A 143 -9.08 -0.10 -13.61
N HIS A 144 -8.59 0.22 -14.80
CA HIS A 144 -9.16 -0.22 -16.08
C HIS A 144 -8.17 -0.90 -17.04
N ALA A 145 -6.87 -0.70 -16.88
CA ALA A 145 -5.86 -1.30 -17.75
C ALA A 145 -4.62 -1.72 -16.94
N LYS A 146 -3.85 -2.68 -17.48
CA LYS A 146 -2.44 -2.90 -17.10
C LYS A 146 -1.60 -1.72 -17.58
N THR A 147 -1.86 -0.51 -17.07
CA THR A 147 -1.02 0.66 -17.30
C THR A 147 0.23 0.64 -16.42
N GLN A 148 1.18 1.51 -16.78
CA GLN A 148 2.59 1.52 -16.37
C GLN A 148 2.85 1.50 -14.84
N ARG A 149 4.12 1.31 -14.43
CA ARG A 149 4.60 1.42 -13.04
C ARG A 149 4.19 2.76 -12.44
N GLU A 150 3.05 2.79 -11.78
CA GLU A 150 2.61 3.88 -10.92
C GLU A 150 3.01 3.56 -9.48
N LEU A 151 3.09 4.57 -8.62
CA LEU A 151 3.32 4.34 -7.20
C LEU A 151 2.16 3.51 -6.60
N GLU A 152 2.45 2.35 -6.03
CA GLU A 152 1.44 1.45 -5.48
C GLU A 152 1.55 1.36 -3.95
N CYS A 153 2.75 1.52 -3.43
CA CYS A 153 3.05 1.41 -2.00
C CYS A 153 3.80 2.65 -1.52
N VAL A 154 3.30 3.30 -0.46
CA VAL A 154 3.95 4.40 0.24
C VAL A 154 4.57 3.86 1.52
N GLN A 155 5.90 3.87 1.59
CA GLN A 155 6.66 3.50 2.78
C GLN A 155 6.74 4.69 3.75
N LEU A 156 5.81 4.74 4.69
CA LEU A 156 5.63 5.87 5.62
C LEU A 156 6.82 6.11 6.56
N HIS A 157 7.66 5.09 6.77
CA HIS A 157 8.82 5.18 7.66
C HIS A 157 10.15 4.93 6.93
N GLY A 158 10.19 5.10 5.61
CA GLY A 158 11.37 4.81 4.80
C GLY A 158 11.62 3.32 4.61
N SER A 159 12.85 2.93 4.29
CA SER A 159 13.18 1.55 3.91
C SER A 159 14.59 1.12 4.33
N LEU A 160 14.80 -0.18 4.43
CA LEU A 160 16.13 -0.77 4.70
C LEU A 160 17.04 -0.84 3.46
N VAL A 161 16.56 -0.35 2.31
CA VAL A 161 17.25 -0.52 1.01
C VAL A 161 18.41 0.45 0.84
N SER A 162 18.37 1.63 1.46
CA SER A 162 19.35 2.69 1.21
C SER A 162 19.80 3.41 2.48
N LEU A 163 20.91 4.15 2.35
CA LEU A 163 21.44 5.09 3.33
C LEU A 163 21.19 6.51 2.83
N ARG A 164 20.79 7.42 3.71
CA ARG A 164 20.62 8.85 3.43
C ARG A 164 21.70 9.69 4.10
N CYS A 165 22.25 10.65 3.36
CA CYS A 165 23.14 11.66 3.94
C CYS A 165 22.35 12.68 4.76
N GLY A 166 22.72 12.87 6.03
CA GLY A 166 22.11 13.90 6.89
C GLY A 166 22.39 15.34 6.48
N LEU A 167 23.40 15.60 5.64
CA LEU A 167 23.76 16.94 5.18
C LEU A 167 23.16 17.29 3.81
N CYS A 168 23.37 16.44 2.81
CA CYS A 168 22.96 16.72 1.43
C CYS A 168 21.69 15.97 0.99
N GLY A 169 21.13 15.10 1.83
CA GLY A 169 19.91 14.35 1.55
C GLY A 169 20.03 13.24 0.51
N LYS A 170 21.17 13.11 -0.19
CA LYS A 170 21.38 12.08 -1.21
C LYS A 170 21.38 10.67 -0.64
N LEU A 171 20.85 9.75 -1.43
CA LEU A 171 20.84 8.32 -1.13
C LEU A 171 22.14 7.64 -1.57
N SER A 172 22.49 6.56 -0.90
CA SER A 172 23.67 5.74 -1.16
C SER A 172 23.35 4.28 -0.87
N ARG A 173 23.98 3.36 -1.60
CA ARG A 173 23.78 1.91 -1.40
C ARG A 173 24.62 1.39 -0.23
N TRP A 174 24.18 0.30 0.37
CA TRP A 174 24.83 -0.35 1.53
C TRP A 174 26.07 -1.16 1.15
N ASP A 175 26.07 -1.77 -0.04
CA ASP A 175 27.02 -2.78 -0.52
C ASP A 175 28.34 -2.20 -1.08
N GLU A 176 28.46 -0.87 -1.14
CA GLU A 176 29.65 -0.18 -1.62
C GLU A 176 30.51 0.35 -0.47
N ALA A 177 31.83 0.41 -0.70
CA ALA A 177 32.79 1.10 0.18
C ALA A 177 32.67 0.70 1.67
N GLU A 178 32.42 -0.58 1.95
CA GLU A 178 32.33 -1.16 3.29
C GLU A 178 31.27 -0.52 4.20
N ARG A 179 30.32 0.24 3.64
CA ARG A 179 29.32 1.01 4.42
C ARG A 179 28.51 0.13 5.35
N GLU A 180 28.14 -1.08 4.91
CA GLU A 180 27.46 -2.05 5.77
C GLU A 180 28.32 -2.47 6.96
N SER A 181 29.61 -2.79 6.75
CA SER A 181 30.54 -3.17 7.83
C SER A 181 30.76 -2.02 8.82
N ILE A 182 30.96 -0.80 8.31
CA ILE A 182 31.12 0.41 9.12
C ILE A 182 29.87 0.64 9.99
N THR A 183 28.68 0.55 9.40
CA THR A 183 27.41 0.74 10.13
C THR A 183 27.17 -0.38 11.14
N LEU A 184 27.52 -1.62 10.81
CA LEU A 184 27.45 -2.78 11.72
C LEU A 184 28.41 -2.63 12.92
N SER A 185 29.50 -1.87 12.77
CA SER A 185 30.40 -1.52 13.87
C SER A 185 29.91 -0.35 14.73
N GLY A 186 28.72 0.20 14.43
CA GLY A 186 28.12 1.31 15.17
C GLY A 186 28.55 2.70 14.68
N GLN A 187 29.17 2.81 13.50
CA GLN A 187 29.67 4.07 12.96
C GLN A 187 28.89 4.52 11.73
N ALA A 188 28.68 5.82 11.56
CA ALA A 188 28.12 6.35 10.32
C ALA A 188 29.19 6.40 9.21
N PRO A 189 28.98 5.91 7.98
CA PRO A 189 29.93 6.14 6.89
C PRO A 189 29.94 7.59 6.40
N ASP A 190 31.03 8.02 5.74
CA ASP A 190 31.06 9.31 5.05
C ASP A 190 30.22 9.30 3.77
N CYS A 191 29.56 10.41 3.47
CA CYS A 191 28.78 10.55 2.25
C CYS A 191 29.70 10.74 1.03
N PRO A 192 29.68 9.84 0.04
CA PRO A 192 30.57 9.92 -1.12
C PRO A 192 30.37 11.20 -1.92
N SER A 193 29.11 11.65 -2.07
CA SER A 193 28.79 12.90 -2.76
C SER A 193 29.34 14.14 -2.03
N CYS A 194 29.33 14.16 -0.69
CA CYS A 194 29.88 15.27 0.06
C CYS A 194 31.42 15.26 0.00
N THR A 195 32.03 14.07 0.12
CA THR A 195 33.48 13.88 0.01
C THR A 195 34.00 14.34 -1.36
N GLU A 196 33.37 13.89 -2.44
CA GLU A 196 33.72 14.29 -3.81
C GLU A 196 33.54 15.79 -4.02
N TYR A 197 32.42 16.36 -3.57
CA TYR A 197 32.17 17.79 -3.69
C TYR A 197 33.20 18.62 -2.92
N ASN A 198 33.57 18.20 -1.72
CA ASN A 198 34.60 18.83 -0.91
C ASN A 198 35.98 18.76 -1.60
N ALA A 199 36.38 17.58 -2.07
CA ALA A 199 37.63 17.37 -2.79
C ALA A 199 37.74 18.24 -4.06
N ARG A 200 36.65 18.36 -4.83
CA ARG A 200 36.59 19.23 -6.01
C ARG A 200 36.72 20.71 -5.65
N ARG A 201 36.20 21.15 -4.49
CA ARG A 201 36.35 22.54 -4.03
C ARG A 201 37.77 22.83 -3.58
N THR A 202 38.35 21.96 -2.74
CA THR A 202 39.71 22.14 -2.23
C THR A 202 40.75 22.06 -3.34
N GLY A 203 40.55 21.19 -4.33
CA GLY A 203 41.39 21.13 -5.55
C GLY A 203 41.36 22.41 -6.40
N ARG A 204 40.36 23.29 -6.22
CA ARG A 204 40.28 24.62 -6.85
C ARG A 204 40.80 25.75 -5.94
N GLY A 205 41.55 25.42 -4.88
CA GLY A 205 42.06 26.38 -3.90
C GLY A 205 40.97 27.02 -3.02
N ARG A 206 39.74 26.50 -3.03
CA ARG A 206 38.65 27.02 -2.19
C ARG A 206 38.67 26.33 -0.82
N ARG A 207 38.19 27.03 0.21
CA ARG A 207 37.99 26.44 1.54
C ARG A 207 37.11 25.19 1.48
N GLY A 208 37.53 24.14 2.20
CA GLY A 208 36.78 22.90 2.36
C GLY A 208 35.47 23.09 3.13
N LEU A 209 34.51 22.22 2.84
CA LEU A 209 33.21 22.15 3.50
C LEU A 209 33.08 20.85 4.29
N ALA A 210 32.12 20.82 5.22
CA ALA A 210 31.82 19.62 5.99
C ALA A 210 31.40 18.46 5.08
N VAL A 211 31.89 17.26 5.39
CA VAL A 211 31.44 16.02 4.77
C VAL A 211 30.28 15.47 5.58
N GLY A 212 29.13 15.27 4.94
CA GLY A 212 27.96 14.70 5.61
C GLY A 212 28.14 13.22 5.93
N ARG A 213 27.45 12.75 6.97
CA ARG A 213 27.44 11.34 7.38
C ARG A 213 26.19 10.63 6.86
N LEU A 214 26.35 9.37 6.47
CA LEU A 214 25.27 8.49 6.02
C LEU A 214 24.60 7.83 7.22
N ARG A 215 23.28 7.81 7.21
CA ARG A 215 22.45 7.05 8.15
C ARG A 215 21.47 6.16 7.38
N PRO A 216 20.93 5.09 7.97
CA PRO A 216 19.82 4.33 7.38
C PRO A 216 18.68 5.25 6.95
N ASP A 217 18.12 5.03 5.75
CA ASP A 217 17.02 5.83 5.22
C ASP A 217 15.66 5.42 5.81
N ILE A 218 15.57 5.52 7.14
CA ILE A 218 14.35 5.26 7.89
C ILE A 218 13.93 6.52 8.66
N VAL A 219 12.63 6.68 8.83
CA VAL A 219 12.04 7.80 9.57
C VAL A 219 11.68 7.34 10.97
N LEU A 220 12.27 7.99 11.96
CA LEU A 220 12.04 7.68 13.37
C LEU A 220 10.85 8.46 13.94
N TYR A 221 10.31 7.99 15.05
CA TYR A 221 9.29 8.73 15.80
C TYR A 221 9.83 10.06 16.29
N GLY A 222 9.06 11.12 16.11
CA GLY A 222 9.50 12.49 16.43
C GLY A 222 10.35 13.15 15.34
N GLU A 223 10.69 12.41 14.27
CA GLU A 223 11.39 12.96 13.12
C GLU A 223 10.42 13.44 12.04
N GLU A 224 10.81 14.48 11.30
CA GLU A 224 10.09 14.92 10.11
C GLU A 224 10.40 13.99 8.93
N HIS A 225 9.36 13.62 8.17
CA HIS A 225 9.55 12.76 7.00
C HIS A 225 10.29 13.53 5.88
N PRO A 226 11.45 13.05 5.38
CA PRO A 226 12.28 13.78 4.42
C PRO A 226 11.55 14.07 3.09
N SER A 227 10.62 13.18 2.72
CA SER A 227 9.76 13.34 1.54
C SER A 227 8.32 13.71 1.88
N ALA A 228 8.04 14.39 3.00
CA ALA A 228 6.68 14.78 3.40
C ALA A 228 5.94 15.56 2.30
N HIS A 229 6.68 16.43 1.59
CA HIS A 229 6.19 17.21 0.45
C HIS A 229 5.73 16.35 -0.75
N LEU A 230 6.22 15.11 -0.87
CA LEU A 230 5.76 14.14 -1.86
C LEU A 230 4.60 13.30 -1.34
N VAL A 231 4.61 12.95 -0.04
CA VAL A 231 3.57 12.09 0.56
C VAL A 231 2.22 12.80 0.68
N ALA A 232 2.19 14.05 1.14
CA ALA A 232 0.92 14.76 1.40
C ALA A 232 0.03 14.94 0.14
N PRO A 233 0.57 15.29 -1.04
CA PRO A 233 -0.21 15.33 -2.28
C PRO A 233 -0.80 13.97 -2.68
N LEU A 234 -0.08 12.86 -2.41
CA LEU A 234 -0.56 11.51 -2.71
C LEU A 234 -1.79 11.15 -1.89
N VAL A 235 -1.76 11.45 -0.59
CA VAL A 235 -2.90 11.23 0.31
C VAL A 235 -4.11 12.03 -0.17
N THR A 236 -3.90 13.30 -0.53
CA THR A 236 -4.96 14.19 -1.04
C THR A 236 -5.57 13.63 -2.33
N TYR A 237 -4.73 13.17 -3.25
CA TYR A 237 -5.17 12.56 -4.51
C TYR A 237 -5.99 11.28 -4.25
N ASP A 238 -5.50 10.40 -3.37
CA ASP A 238 -6.14 9.12 -3.05
C ASP A 238 -7.51 9.31 -2.37
N LEU A 239 -7.63 10.31 -1.48
CA LEU A 239 -8.92 10.72 -0.92
C LEU A 239 -9.90 11.15 -2.03
N GLY A 240 -9.43 11.90 -3.03
CA GLY A 240 -10.20 12.33 -4.20
C GLY A 240 -10.59 11.21 -5.18
N LEU A 241 -9.98 10.03 -5.07
CA LEU A 241 -10.42 8.85 -5.83
C LEU A 241 -11.73 8.28 -5.31
N GLY A 242 -12.11 8.61 -4.06
CA GLY A 242 -13.31 8.11 -3.39
C GLY A 242 -13.22 6.61 -3.13
N PRO A 243 -12.31 6.15 -2.25
CA PRO A 243 -12.22 4.75 -1.85
C PRO A 243 -13.52 4.28 -1.19
N ASP A 244 -13.84 3.00 -1.38
CA ASP A 244 -15.03 2.35 -0.82
C ASP A 244 -14.70 1.34 0.29
N VAL A 245 -13.43 0.97 0.43
CA VAL A 245 -12.94 0.19 1.56
C VAL A 245 -11.61 0.75 2.07
N LEU A 246 -11.49 0.88 3.40
CA LEU A 246 -10.22 1.06 4.08
C LEU A 246 -9.90 -0.22 4.84
N LEU A 247 -8.83 -0.89 4.44
CA LEU A 247 -8.37 -2.13 5.06
C LEU A 247 -7.12 -1.86 5.89
N ILE A 248 -7.20 -2.05 7.20
CA ILE A 248 -6.11 -1.80 8.13
C ILE A 248 -5.63 -3.16 8.67
N MET A 249 -4.36 -3.50 8.48
CA MET A 249 -3.84 -4.84 8.78
C MET A 249 -2.56 -4.79 9.62
N GLY A 250 -2.52 -5.63 10.67
CA GLY A 250 -1.27 -5.91 11.39
C GLY A 250 -0.60 -4.70 12.02
N THR A 251 -1.36 -3.71 12.49
CA THR A 251 -0.82 -2.52 13.14
C THR A 251 -1.52 -2.20 14.45
N SER A 252 -0.75 -1.67 15.42
CA SER A 252 -1.28 -1.22 16.70
C SER A 252 -1.89 0.18 16.66
N LEU A 253 -1.79 0.89 15.52
CA LEU A 253 -2.30 2.24 15.32
C LEU A 253 -1.85 3.26 16.38
N LYS A 254 -0.63 3.10 16.91
CA LYS A 254 -0.09 3.96 17.98
C LYS A 254 0.52 5.27 17.47
N VAL A 255 1.05 5.27 16.25
CA VAL A 255 1.78 6.40 15.64
C VAL A 255 0.84 7.56 15.33
N HIS A 256 1.17 8.77 15.77
CA HIS A 256 0.27 9.94 15.65
C HIS A 256 -0.07 10.30 14.20
N GLY A 257 0.93 10.40 13.31
CA GLY A 257 0.70 10.71 11.90
C GLY A 257 -0.20 9.68 11.20
N LEU A 258 -0.02 8.40 11.52
CA LEU A 258 -0.87 7.33 11.02
C LEU A 258 -2.33 7.47 11.50
N LYS A 259 -2.55 7.88 12.76
CA LYS A 259 -3.90 8.10 13.28
C LYS A 259 -4.68 9.12 12.46
N ILE A 260 -4.01 10.21 12.08
CA ILE A 260 -4.60 11.26 11.24
C ILE A 260 -4.94 10.68 9.87
N LEU A 261 -3.97 10.01 9.22
CA LEU A 261 -4.16 9.39 7.91
C LEU A 261 -5.37 8.44 7.87
N VAL A 262 -5.47 7.53 8.84
CA VAL A 262 -6.55 6.55 8.93
C VAL A 262 -7.91 7.24 9.13
N LYS A 263 -7.98 8.28 9.97
CA LYS A 263 -9.23 9.02 10.21
C LYS A 263 -9.73 9.74 8.95
N GLU A 264 -8.83 10.36 8.18
CA GLU A 264 -9.19 11.03 6.93
C GLU A 264 -9.70 10.02 5.88
N PHE A 265 -9.02 8.88 5.72
CA PHE A 265 -9.49 7.84 4.81
C PHE A 265 -10.81 7.22 5.26
N ALA A 266 -10.99 6.95 6.55
CA ALA A 266 -12.24 6.42 7.09
C ALA A 266 -13.41 7.37 6.80
N LYS A 267 -13.23 8.68 7.03
CA LYS A 267 -14.23 9.69 6.68
C LYS A 267 -14.59 9.68 5.19
N ALA A 268 -13.59 9.59 4.31
CA ALA A 268 -13.81 9.53 2.87
C ALA A 268 -14.58 8.25 2.45
N VAL A 269 -14.20 7.11 3.03
CA VAL A 269 -14.86 5.80 2.81
C VAL A 269 -16.31 5.83 3.28
N HIS A 270 -16.57 6.31 4.50
CA HIS A 270 -17.92 6.41 5.07
C HIS A 270 -18.82 7.36 4.28
N THR A 271 -18.27 8.44 3.71
CA THR A 271 -19.02 9.37 2.84
C THR A 271 -19.57 8.68 1.59
N LYS A 272 -18.95 7.58 1.15
CA LYS A 272 -19.42 6.74 0.03
C LYS A 272 -20.28 5.55 0.46
N GLY A 273 -20.59 5.42 1.74
CA GLY A 273 -21.24 4.23 2.30
C GLY A 273 -20.33 3.00 2.35
N GLY A 274 -19.03 3.21 2.19
CA GLY A 274 -18.01 2.17 2.29
C GLY A 274 -17.74 1.73 3.73
N LYS A 275 -16.82 0.79 3.90
CA LYS A 275 -16.51 0.17 5.21
C LYS A 275 -15.03 0.21 5.56
N VAL A 276 -14.76 0.39 6.85
CA VAL A 276 -13.42 0.34 7.45
C VAL A 276 -13.27 -0.98 8.19
N ILE A 277 -12.32 -1.81 7.73
CA ILE A 277 -12.07 -3.15 8.25
C ILE A 277 -10.69 -3.18 8.91
N PHE A 278 -10.63 -3.58 10.17
CA PHE A 278 -9.40 -3.73 10.94
C PHE A 278 -9.12 -5.20 11.22
N VAL A 279 -8.05 -5.74 10.65
CA VAL A 279 -7.63 -7.13 10.82
C VAL A 279 -6.39 -7.17 11.69
N ASN A 280 -6.58 -7.58 12.94
CA ASN A 280 -5.49 -7.63 13.91
C ASN A 280 -5.85 -8.51 15.12
N ARG A 281 -4.86 -9.20 15.68
CA ARG A 281 -5.02 -10.03 16.89
C ARG A 281 -5.44 -9.23 18.12
N THR A 282 -5.07 -7.96 18.20
CA THR A 282 -5.33 -7.13 19.38
C THR A 282 -6.39 -6.08 19.10
N LYS A 283 -7.26 -5.88 20.08
CA LYS A 283 -8.36 -4.91 20.04
C LYS A 283 -7.85 -3.48 19.81
N PRO A 284 -8.45 -2.72 18.88
CA PRO A 284 -8.14 -1.31 18.76
C PRO A 284 -8.66 -0.53 19.98
N PRO A 285 -7.96 0.52 20.47
CA PRO A 285 -8.46 1.34 21.57
C PRO A 285 -9.82 1.98 21.27
N GLU A 286 -10.87 1.54 21.97
CA GLU A 286 -12.26 1.96 21.70
C GLU A 286 -12.44 3.48 21.73
N SER A 287 -11.82 4.15 22.71
CA SER A 287 -11.91 5.60 22.89
C SER A 287 -11.44 6.44 21.69
N ILE A 288 -10.68 5.83 20.77
CA ILE A 288 -10.13 6.51 19.59
C ILE A 288 -10.83 6.04 18.30
N TRP A 289 -11.27 4.77 18.27
CA TRP A 289 -11.59 4.08 17.02
C TRP A 289 -13.04 3.60 16.90
N SER A 290 -13.87 3.72 17.95
CA SER A 290 -15.26 3.25 17.96
C SER A 290 -16.11 3.82 16.83
N ASP A 291 -15.88 5.08 16.45
CA ASP A 291 -16.62 5.77 15.38
C ASP A 291 -15.91 5.73 14.02
N VAL A 292 -14.80 5.00 13.93
CA VAL A 292 -13.94 4.95 12.75
C VAL A 292 -13.92 3.56 12.14
N ILE A 293 -13.82 2.51 12.96
CA ILE A 293 -13.70 1.12 12.50
C ILE A 293 -15.08 0.46 12.56
N ASP A 294 -15.54 -0.05 11.41
CA ASP A 294 -16.82 -0.76 11.32
C ASP A 294 -16.69 -2.22 11.76
N TYR A 295 -15.63 -2.91 11.31
CA TYR A 295 -15.38 -4.31 11.64
C TYR A 295 -13.98 -4.48 12.23
N TRP A 296 -13.88 -5.14 13.38
CA TRP A 296 -12.62 -5.64 13.90
C TRP A 296 -12.59 -7.16 13.79
N VAL A 297 -11.76 -7.66 12.88
CA VAL A 297 -11.47 -9.08 12.70
C VAL A 297 -10.32 -9.48 13.62
N GLU A 298 -10.64 -10.22 14.68
CA GLU A 298 -9.66 -10.75 15.63
C GLU A 298 -9.00 -12.00 15.05
N CYS A 299 -8.01 -11.80 14.19
CA CYS A 299 -7.32 -12.90 13.52
C CYS A 299 -5.85 -12.55 13.21
N ASP A 300 -5.06 -13.58 12.94
CA ASP A 300 -3.79 -13.40 12.23
C ASP A 300 -4.07 -12.94 10.79
N CYS A 301 -3.26 -12.01 10.27
CA CYS A 301 -3.49 -11.43 8.95
C CYS A 301 -3.41 -12.48 7.83
N ASP A 302 -2.47 -13.41 7.90
CA ASP A 302 -2.33 -14.44 6.86
C ASP A 302 -3.43 -15.48 6.95
N ALA A 303 -3.77 -15.92 8.17
CA ALA A 303 -4.89 -16.84 8.37
C ALA A 303 -6.20 -16.24 7.83
N TRP A 304 -6.45 -14.96 8.10
CA TRP A 304 -7.62 -14.26 7.57
C TRP A 304 -7.60 -14.12 6.05
N VAL A 305 -6.45 -13.83 5.44
CA VAL A 305 -6.34 -13.77 3.98
C VAL A 305 -6.61 -15.12 3.31
N LEU A 306 -6.18 -16.22 3.93
CA LEU A 306 -6.47 -17.56 3.44
C LEU A 306 -7.97 -17.89 3.55
N ASP A 307 -8.58 -17.62 4.70
CA ASP A 307 -10.04 -17.79 4.89
C ASP A 307 -10.86 -16.91 3.93
N LEU A 308 -10.43 -15.66 3.72
CA LEU A 308 -11.04 -14.75 2.75
C LEU A 308 -11.02 -15.33 1.33
N LYS A 309 -9.92 -16.00 0.96
CA LYS A 309 -9.79 -16.65 -0.34
C LYS A 309 -10.76 -17.81 -0.50
N ASP A 310 -10.91 -18.62 0.53
CA ASP A 310 -11.83 -19.76 0.52
C ASP A 310 -13.29 -19.30 0.44
N ARG A 311 -13.63 -18.16 1.07
CA ARG A 311 -14.99 -17.58 1.06
C ARG A 311 -15.34 -16.85 -0.24
N ARG A 312 -14.37 -16.16 -0.84
CA ARG A 312 -14.57 -15.25 -1.99
C ARG A 312 -13.38 -15.31 -2.95
N GLU A 313 -13.28 -16.42 -3.67
CA GLU A 313 -12.22 -16.64 -4.66
C GLU A 313 -12.20 -15.61 -5.80
N ASP A 314 -13.33 -14.97 -6.08
CA ASP A 314 -13.49 -13.94 -7.10
C ASP A 314 -12.65 -12.68 -6.82
N ILE A 315 -12.21 -12.46 -5.59
CA ILE A 315 -11.26 -11.39 -5.25
C ILE A 315 -9.90 -11.63 -5.91
N TRP A 316 -9.53 -12.89 -6.15
CA TRP A 316 -8.28 -13.28 -6.82
C TRP A 316 -8.38 -13.29 -8.34
N LEU A 317 -9.55 -13.01 -8.90
CA LEU A 317 -9.76 -12.89 -10.34
C LEU A 317 -9.75 -11.42 -10.78
N PRO A 318 -9.40 -11.11 -12.04
CA PRO A 318 -9.46 -9.75 -12.56
C PRO A 318 -10.88 -9.16 -12.42
N GLN A 319 -10.97 -7.87 -12.05
CA GLN A 319 -12.27 -7.19 -11.95
C GLN A 319 -13.07 -7.33 -13.27
N GLY A 320 -14.35 -7.70 -13.13
CA GLY A 320 -15.25 -7.91 -14.27
C GLY A 320 -15.29 -9.32 -14.83
N THR A 321 -14.50 -10.26 -14.28
CA THR A 321 -14.76 -11.70 -14.48
C THR A 321 -16.06 -12.06 -13.78
N THR A 322 -17.10 -12.35 -14.56
CA THR A 322 -18.35 -12.88 -14.02
C THR A 322 -18.09 -14.32 -13.58
N SER A 323 -18.25 -14.59 -12.27
CA SER A 323 -18.50 -15.94 -11.82
C SER A 323 -19.79 -16.41 -12.48
N GLU A 324 -19.75 -17.52 -13.21
CA GLU A 324 -20.97 -18.23 -13.58
C GLU A 324 -21.57 -18.79 -12.29
N GLU A 325 -22.38 -18.02 -11.58
CA GLU A 325 -23.26 -18.59 -10.57
C GLU A 325 -24.15 -19.62 -11.29
N PRO A 326 -24.20 -20.89 -10.84
CA PRO A 326 -25.07 -21.88 -11.45
C PRO A 326 -26.51 -21.41 -11.25
N LYS A 327 -27.13 -20.94 -12.33
CA LYS A 327 -28.56 -20.63 -12.35
C LYS A 327 -29.30 -21.86 -11.84
N ALA A 328 -29.93 -21.74 -10.68
CA ALA A 328 -30.83 -22.76 -10.14
C ALA A 328 -31.80 -23.18 -11.27
N GLN A 329 -31.70 -24.45 -11.66
CA GLN A 329 -32.51 -25.03 -12.72
C GLN A 329 -33.98 -24.94 -12.29
N ARG A 330 -34.74 -24.05 -12.95
CA ARG A 330 -36.20 -24.15 -12.96
C ARG A 330 -36.56 -25.32 -13.86
N GLU A 331 -37.10 -26.38 -13.27
CA GLU A 331 -37.72 -27.49 -14.02
C GLU A 331 -38.82 -26.96 -14.94
N PRO A 332 -38.82 -27.30 -16.24
CA PRO A 332 -39.97 -27.10 -17.09
C PRO A 332 -40.84 -28.36 -17.11
N SER A 333 -42.07 -28.20 -16.66
CA SER A 333 -43.13 -29.20 -16.77
C SER A 333 -43.65 -29.34 -18.20
N ARG A 334 -43.62 -30.58 -18.68
CA ARG A 334 -44.52 -31.26 -19.64
C ARG A 334 -44.56 -30.83 -21.12
N GLU A 335 -44.63 -31.90 -21.91
CA GLU A 335 -44.60 -32.05 -23.35
C GLU A 335 -45.85 -31.49 -24.05
N GLU A 336 -45.68 -30.97 -25.26
CA GLU A 336 -46.64 -31.21 -26.33
C GLU A 336 -45.98 -31.13 -27.73
N SER A 337 -46.62 -31.86 -28.63
CA SER A 337 -46.24 -32.49 -29.89
C SER A 337 -45.61 -31.65 -31.02
N ALA A 338 -44.92 -32.39 -31.89
CA ALA A 338 -44.19 -31.97 -33.08
C ALA A 338 -45.06 -31.54 -34.28
N GLU A 339 -44.57 -30.56 -35.04
CA GLU A 339 -44.83 -30.43 -36.48
C GLU A 339 -43.59 -29.85 -37.19
N VAL A 340 -43.13 -30.57 -38.22
CA VAL A 340 -41.95 -30.25 -39.04
C VAL A 340 -42.41 -29.63 -40.36
N LYS A 341 -42.02 -28.38 -40.66
CA LYS A 341 -42.09 -27.75 -42.00
C LYS A 341 -40.93 -26.76 -42.23
N PRO A 342 -40.60 -26.42 -43.49
CA PRO A 342 -39.25 -26.55 -44.05
C PRO A 342 -38.35 -25.31 -43.92
N LYS A 343 -37.03 -25.52 -44.06
CA LYS A 343 -35.98 -24.48 -44.09
C LYS A 343 -36.12 -23.54 -45.29
N PRO A 344 -35.91 -22.22 -45.08
CA PRO A 344 -35.39 -21.34 -46.13
C PRO A 344 -34.05 -20.69 -45.72
N ASP A 345 -33.15 -20.73 -46.70
CA ASP A 345 -32.06 -19.82 -47.07
C ASP A 345 -31.27 -19.00 -46.03
N THR A 346 -29.95 -19.12 -46.18
CA THR A 346 -28.91 -18.34 -45.51
C THR A 346 -28.98 -16.86 -45.89
N ARG A 347 -29.33 -15.98 -44.94
CA ARG A 347 -29.02 -14.55 -45.00
C ARG A 347 -28.51 -14.05 -43.66
N LYS A 348 -27.32 -13.43 -43.69
CA LYS A 348 -26.62 -12.82 -42.55
C LYS A 348 -27.54 -11.85 -41.81
N THR A 349 -27.83 -12.11 -40.54
CA THR A 349 -28.55 -11.18 -39.67
C THR A 349 -27.58 -10.16 -39.07
N VAL A 350 -27.72 -8.92 -39.52
CA VAL A 350 -27.11 -7.72 -38.97
C VAL A 350 -27.72 -7.46 -37.59
N ARG A 351 -26.88 -7.14 -36.59
CA ARG A 351 -27.34 -6.77 -35.24
C ARG A 351 -28.17 -5.49 -35.33
N PRO A 352 -29.37 -5.42 -34.71
CA PRO A 352 -30.18 -4.21 -34.74
C PRO A 352 -29.47 -3.09 -33.96
N GLN A 353 -29.15 -2.00 -34.67
CA GLN A 353 -28.82 -0.73 -34.02
C GLN A 353 -30.09 -0.20 -33.35
N SER A 354 -30.00 0.13 -32.08
CA SER A 354 -31.07 0.79 -31.35
C SER A 354 -31.27 2.21 -31.89
N THR A 355 -32.37 2.44 -32.59
CA THR A 355 -32.88 3.78 -32.87
C THR A 355 -33.64 4.26 -31.63
N ARG A 356 -32.93 4.94 -30.72
CA ARG A 356 -33.55 5.85 -29.77
C ARG A 356 -32.97 7.23 -30.00
N ASP A 357 -33.85 8.15 -30.39
CA ASP A 357 -33.58 9.57 -30.48
C ASP A 357 -33.09 10.08 -29.13
N ASP A 358 -31.86 10.55 -29.12
CA ASP A 358 -31.17 11.06 -27.96
C ASP A 358 -30.74 12.50 -28.26
N LYS A 359 -31.63 13.43 -27.89
CA LYS A 359 -31.34 14.86 -27.84
C LYS A 359 -30.80 15.29 -26.46
N MET A 360 -30.33 14.36 -25.63
CA MET A 360 -29.97 14.61 -24.21
C MET A 360 -28.61 14.05 -23.78
N SER A 361 -27.85 13.34 -24.61
CA SER A 361 -26.49 12.92 -24.29
C SER A 361 -25.46 13.96 -24.67
N GLY A 362 -24.42 14.03 -23.84
CA GLY A 362 -23.27 14.91 -24.07
C GLY A 362 -22.56 14.68 -25.42
N VAL A 363 -22.79 13.53 -26.08
CA VAL A 363 -22.24 13.27 -27.43
C VAL A 363 -22.90 14.17 -28.48
N TYR A 364 -24.22 14.40 -28.39
CA TYR A 364 -24.94 15.31 -29.29
C TYR A 364 -24.45 16.76 -29.17
N HIS A 365 -24.20 17.22 -27.94
CA HIS A 365 -23.66 18.56 -27.69
C HIS A 365 -22.19 18.69 -28.12
N THR A 366 -21.39 17.62 -27.98
CA THR A 366 -19.97 17.65 -28.35
C THR A 366 -19.79 17.82 -29.86
N PHE A 367 -20.58 17.12 -30.68
CA PHE A 367 -20.49 17.27 -32.14
C PHE A 367 -20.98 18.64 -32.61
N ARG A 368 -22.04 19.21 -32.00
CA ARG A 368 -22.54 20.55 -32.37
C ARG A 368 -21.58 21.68 -31.98
N ILE A 369 -20.86 21.53 -30.87
CA ILE A 369 -19.83 22.49 -30.45
C ILE A 369 -18.63 22.42 -31.39
N LEU A 370 -18.24 21.22 -31.86
CA LEU A 370 -17.15 21.07 -32.81
C LEU A 370 -17.49 21.64 -34.20
N ASP A 371 -18.73 21.50 -34.66
CA ASP A 371 -19.23 22.07 -35.94
C ASP A 371 -19.27 23.61 -35.89
N LEU A 372 -19.73 24.19 -34.78
CA LEU A 372 -19.74 25.65 -34.57
C LEU A 372 -18.33 26.25 -34.44
N LEU A 373 -17.34 25.45 -34.02
CA LEU A 373 -15.94 25.87 -33.92
C LEU A 373 -15.18 25.73 -35.24
N SER A 374 -15.62 24.87 -36.17
CA SER A 374 -15.05 24.80 -37.51
C SER A 374 -15.45 25.99 -38.38
N ASP A 375 -16.68 26.51 -38.22
CA ASP A 375 -17.16 27.68 -38.98
C ASP A 375 -16.51 29.01 -38.54
N LEU A 376 -15.83 29.02 -37.38
CA LEU A 376 -15.11 30.20 -36.88
C LEU A 376 -13.66 30.32 -37.39
N LYS A 377 -13.20 29.40 -38.25
CA LYS A 377 -11.83 29.40 -38.78
C LYS A 377 -11.66 30.04 -40.16
N ASP A 378 -12.73 30.46 -40.83
CA ASP A 378 -12.67 31.04 -42.18
C ASP A 378 -12.86 32.57 -42.24
N ASP A 379 -12.73 33.28 -41.11
CA ASP A 379 -12.87 34.74 -41.06
C ASP A 379 -11.69 35.46 -40.36
N ARG A 380 -10.45 35.06 -40.68
CA ARG A 380 -9.22 35.87 -40.46
C ARG A 380 -8.15 35.68 -41.51
#